data_AF-A0AAD1GIC2-F1
#
_entry.id   AF-A0AAD1GIC2-F1
#
_cell.length_a   1.000
_cell.length_b   1.000
_cell.length_c   1.000
_cell.angle_alpha   90.00
_cell.angle_beta   90.00
_cell.angle_gamma   90.00
#
_symmetry.space_group_name_H-M   'P 1'
#
loop_
_entity.id
_entity.type
_entity.pdbx_description
1 polymer ?
#
loop_
_entity_poly.entity_id
_entity_poly.type
_entity_poly.pdbx_seq_one_letter_code
_entity_poly.pdbx_strand_id
1 'polypeptide(L)'
;MICNDFKAVILTIDQNKFEEFYNILKDKYSLEEENDKVVTFKDGECVIILKSSELNTEMELVYITNGFYKEFLNKLDKEEKLEQEQMKRLL
;
A
#
# COMPACT_ATOMS: atom_id res chain seq x y z
N MET A 1 -18.14 4.47 -15.57
CA MET A 1 -16.83 4.36 -16.25
C MET A 1 -15.83 5.13 -15.39
N ILE A 2 -15.16 4.44 -14.48
CA ILE A 2 -14.08 5.03 -13.65
C ILE A 2 -12.81 4.89 -14.50
N CYS A 3 -12.09 5.99 -14.71
CA CYS A 3 -10.94 6.08 -15.62
C CYS A 3 -9.90 4.99 -15.37
N ASN A 4 -9.45 4.33 -16.44
CA ASN A 4 -8.42 3.28 -16.42
C ASN A 4 -6.97 3.81 -16.25
N ASP A 5 -6.77 5.05 -15.79
CA ASP A 5 -5.44 5.70 -15.78
C ASP A 5 -4.88 6.00 -14.37
N PHE A 6 -5.59 5.62 -13.30
CA PHE A 6 -5.09 5.87 -11.95
C PHE A 6 -4.03 4.84 -11.56
N LYS A 7 -2.79 5.31 -11.32
CA LYS A 7 -1.68 4.47 -10.86
C LYS A 7 -1.73 4.17 -9.36
N ALA A 8 -2.31 5.08 -8.58
CA ALA A 8 -2.52 4.94 -7.14
C ALA A 8 -3.70 5.80 -6.67
N VAL A 9 -4.42 5.34 -5.65
CA VAL A 9 -5.50 6.05 -4.96
C VAL A 9 -5.33 5.82 -3.45
N ILE A 10 -5.48 6.87 -2.66
CA ILE A 10 -5.50 6.80 -1.19
C ILE A 10 -6.83 7.40 -0.74
N LEU A 11 -7.58 6.63 0.03
CA LEU A 11 -8.86 7.04 0.62
C LEU A 11 -8.75 6.96 2.13
N THR A 12 -9.20 8.00 2.80
CA THR A 12 -9.41 8.00 4.24
C THR A 12 -10.87 7.61 4.50
N ILE A 13 -11.07 6.61 5.36
CA ILE A 13 -12.38 6.02 5.64
C ILE A 13 -12.54 5.93 7.16
N ASP A 14 -13.77 6.03 7.66
CA ASP A 14 -14.05 5.77 9.06
C ASP A 14 -13.60 4.36 9.46
N GLN A 15 -12.89 4.25 10.58
CA GLN A 15 -12.34 2.98 11.07
C GLN A 15 -13.43 1.94 11.39
N ASN A 16 -14.65 2.37 11.73
CA ASN A 16 -15.78 1.47 11.96
C ASN A 16 -16.22 0.71 10.68
N LYS A 17 -15.73 1.10 9.51
CA LYS A 17 -15.97 0.43 8.23
C LYS A 17 -14.93 -0.63 7.90
N PHE A 18 -13.92 -0.84 8.76
CA PHE A 18 -12.83 -1.77 8.49
C PHE A 18 -13.33 -3.17 8.15
N GLU A 19 -14.22 -3.75 8.97
CA GLU A 19 -14.73 -5.10 8.76
C GLU A 19 -15.55 -5.22 7.45
N GLU A 20 -16.31 -4.18 7.10
CA GLU A 20 -17.08 -4.11 5.86
C GLU A 20 -16.14 -4.17 4.64
N PHE A 21 -15.10 -3.33 4.62
CA PHE A 21 -14.13 -3.32 3.53
C PHE A 21 -13.26 -4.58 3.50
N TYR A 22 -12.83 -5.09 4.65
CA TYR A 22 -12.05 -6.33 4.74
C TYR A 22 -12.81 -7.49 4.07
N ASN A 23 -14.09 -7.66 4.38
CA ASN A 23 -14.90 -8.73 3.80
C ASN A 23 -15.07 -8.56 2.28
N ILE A 24 -15.37 -7.34 1.81
CA ILE A 24 -15.50 -7.05 0.37
C ILE A 24 -14.20 -7.37 -0.39
N LEU A 25 -13.05 -7.03 0.19
CA LEU A 25 -11.75 -7.24 -0.44
C LEU A 25 -11.35 -8.72 -0.40
N LYS A 26 -11.57 -9.41 0.72
CA LYS A 26 -11.26 -10.83 0.90
C LYS A 26 -12.02 -11.74 -0.07
N ASP A 27 -13.24 -11.37 -0.43
CA ASP A 27 -14.03 -12.12 -1.43
C ASP A 27 -13.52 -11.95 -2.86
N LYS A 28 -12.80 -10.86 -3.15
CA LYS A 28 -12.38 -10.48 -4.51
C LYS A 28 -10.89 -10.68 -4.78
N TYR A 29 -10.06 -10.54 -3.76
CA TYR A 29 -8.61 -10.45 -3.90
C TYR A 29 -7.91 -11.48 -3.02
N SER A 30 -6.69 -11.85 -3.40
CA SER A 30 -5.90 -12.78 -2.62
C SER A 30 -5.25 -12.06 -1.45
N LEU A 31 -5.47 -12.56 -0.23
CA LEU A 31 -4.78 -12.07 0.96
C LEU A 31 -3.28 -12.39 0.88
N GLU A 32 -2.44 -11.38 1.07
CA GLU A 32 -0.97 -11.52 1.07
C GLU A 32 -0.39 -11.39 2.48
N GLU A 33 -0.81 -10.38 3.23
CA GLU A 33 -0.32 -10.12 4.58
C GLU A 33 -1.48 -9.62 5.45
N GLU A 34 -1.53 -10.11 6.69
CA GLU A 34 -2.48 -9.65 7.71
C GLU A 34 -1.72 -9.51 9.04
N ASN A 35 -1.70 -8.29 9.56
CA ASN A 35 -1.23 -7.98 10.90
C ASN A 35 -2.22 -7.03 11.59
N ASP A 36 -2.04 -6.77 12.89
CA ASP A 36 -3.02 -6.04 13.71
C ASP A 36 -3.37 -4.63 13.19
N LYS A 37 -2.53 -4.04 12.31
CA LYS A 37 -2.68 -2.66 11.82
C LYS A 37 -2.82 -2.58 10.31
N VAL A 38 -2.40 -3.60 9.57
CA VAL A 38 -2.28 -3.56 8.12
C VAL A 38 -2.75 -4.89 7.53
N VAL A 39 -3.62 -4.79 6.54
CA VAL A 39 -4.05 -5.92 5.71
C VAL A 39 -3.74 -5.60 4.26
N THR A 40 -3.00 -6.49 3.62
CA THR A 40 -2.58 -6.35 2.23
C THR A 40 -3.23 -7.43 1.38
N PHE A 41 -3.91 -7.00 0.34
CA PHE A 41 -4.48 -7.84 -0.70
C PHE A 41 -3.76 -7.62 -2.03
N LYS A 42 -3.74 -8.67 -2.86
CA LYS A 42 -3.26 -8.60 -4.24
C LYS A 42 -4.32 -9.07 -5.22
N ASP A 43 -4.37 -8.34 -6.33
CA ASP A 43 -4.82 -8.82 -7.62
C ASP A 43 -3.61 -8.81 -8.55
N GLY A 44 -3.57 -9.65 -9.59
CA GLY A 44 -2.39 -9.80 -10.45
C GLY A 44 -1.73 -8.48 -10.89
N GLU A 45 -2.52 -7.41 -11.03
CA GLU A 45 -2.07 -6.08 -11.46
C GLU A 45 -2.06 -4.99 -10.39
N CYS A 46 -2.54 -5.24 -9.16
CA CYS A 46 -2.57 -4.23 -8.10
C CYS A 46 -2.34 -4.77 -6.68
N VAL A 47 -1.87 -3.88 -5.80
CA VAL A 47 -1.82 -4.06 -4.34
C VAL A 47 -2.89 -3.17 -3.73
N ILE A 48 -3.63 -3.72 -2.77
CA ILE A 48 -4.62 -3.00 -1.98
C ILE A 48 -4.23 -3.13 -0.51
N ILE A 49 -4.12 -2.02 0.21
CA ILE A 49 -3.69 -1.99 1.60
C ILE A 49 -4.79 -1.31 2.42
N LEU A 50 -5.31 -2.03 3.42
CA LEU A 50 -6.10 -1.45 4.50
C LEU A 50 -5.18 -1.19 5.68
N LYS A 51 -5.07 0.06 6.11
CA LYS A 51 -4.25 0.44 7.26
C LYS A 51 -5.09 1.13 8.31
N SER A 52 -5.23 0.47 9.45
CA SER A 52 -5.91 0.96 10.63
C SER A 52 -4.89 1.57 11.59
N SER A 53 -5.22 2.71 12.19
CA SER A 53 -4.44 3.30 13.28
C SER A 53 -5.22 3.14 14.58
N GLU A 54 -4.60 2.60 15.62
CA GLU A 54 -5.20 2.55 16.96
C GLU A 54 -5.46 3.95 17.56
N LEU A 55 -4.74 4.97 17.06
CA LEU A 55 -4.78 6.33 17.58
C LEU A 55 -5.73 7.25 16.80
N ASN A 56 -6.15 6.84 15.60
CA ASN A 56 -7.04 7.65 14.76
C ASN A 56 -8.36 6.91 14.53
N THR A 57 -9.46 7.65 14.51
CA THR A 57 -10.78 7.14 14.14
C THR A 57 -10.92 6.83 12.65
N GLU A 58 -9.84 6.99 11.90
CA GLU A 58 -9.77 6.86 10.45
C GLU A 58 -8.79 5.75 10.06
N MET A 59 -9.12 5.03 8.99
CA MET A 59 -8.28 4.05 8.32
C MET A 59 -7.97 4.51 6.89
N GLU A 60 -6.83 4.09 6.37
CA GLU A 60 -6.42 4.35 4.99
C GLU A 60 -6.72 3.11 4.14
N LEU A 61 -7.46 3.29 3.05
CA LEU A 61 -7.55 2.33 1.95
C LEU A 61 -6.68 2.83 0.81
N VAL A 62 -5.65 2.07 0.51
CA VAL A 62 -4.65 2.40 -0.51
C VAL A 62 -4.77 1.40 -1.64
N TYR A 63 -4.98 1.87 -2.86
CA TYR A 63 -4.95 1.08 -4.08
C TYR A 63 -3.75 1.51 -4.91
N ILE A 64 -2.90 0.58 -5.34
CA ILE A 64 -1.71 0.89 -6.12
C ILE A 64 -1.54 -0.16 -7.22
N THR A 65 -1.30 0.29 -8.45
CA THR A 65 -0.92 -0.61 -9.54
C THR A 65 0.46 -1.24 -9.28
N ASN A 66 0.60 -2.53 -9.54
CA ASN A 66 1.84 -3.28 -9.32
C ASN A 66 3.03 -2.69 -10.07
N GLY A 67 2.80 -2.15 -11.27
CA GLY A 67 3.82 -1.47 -12.07
C GLY A 67 4.38 -0.23 -11.36
N PHE A 68 3.49 0.68 -10.94
CA PHE A 68 3.88 1.89 -10.21
C PHE A 68 4.54 1.57 -8.86
N TYR A 69 4.00 0.58 -8.14
CA TYR A 69 4.56 0.16 -6.86
C TYR A 69 6.00 -0.36 -6.99
N LYS A 70 6.25 -1.21 -8.00
CA LYS A 70 7.61 -1.71 -8.30
C LYS A 70 8.56 -0.59 -8.71
N GLU A 71 8.12 0.33 -9.56
CA GLU A 71 8.93 1.49 -9.96
C GLU A 71 9.34 2.34 -8.74
N PHE A 72 8.41 2.57 -7.81
CA PHE A 72 8.66 3.32 -6.59
C PHE A 72 9.67 2.61 -5.67
N LEU A 73 9.48 1.31 -5.40
CA LEU A 73 10.41 0.53 -4.58
C LEU A 73 11.84 0.50 -5.18
N ASN A 74 11.93 0.35 -6.50
CA ASN A 74 13.22 0.39 -7.20
C ASN A 74 13.92 1.75 -7.08
N LYS A 75 13.15 2.84 -7.01
CA LYS A 75 13.71 4.19 -6.81
C LYS A 75 14.28 4.34 -5.40
N LEU A 76 13.54 3.86 -4.39
CA LEU A 76 13.98 3.89 -2.98
C LEU A 76 15.29 3.09 -2.78
N ASP A 77 15.36 1.86 -3.30
CA ASP A 77 16.58 1.03 -3.18
C ASP A 77 17.81 1.68 -3.83
N LYS A 78 17.62 2.40 -4.94
CA LYS A 78 18.71 3.16 -5.60
C LYS A 78 19.16 4.35 -4.77
N GLU A 79 18.22 5.09 -4.18
CA GLU A 79 18.51 6.24 -3.33
C GLU A 79 19.26 5.78 -2.07
N GLU A 80 18.82 4.71 -1.42
CA GLU A 80 19.50 4.13 -0.25
C GLU A 80 20.93 3.70 -0.58
N LYS A 81 21.14 3.01 -1.71
CA LYS A 81 22.49 2.61 -2.16
C LYS A 81 23.40 3.81 -2.41
N LEU A 82 22.86 4.89 -2.99
CA LEU A 82 23.62 6.11 -3.23
C LEU A 82 24.04 6.78 -1.92
N GLU A 83 23.13 6.87 -0.95
CA GLU A 83 23.43 7.43 0.38
C GLU A 83 24.50 6.60 1.12
N GLN A 84 24.41 5.27 1.05
CA GLN A 84 25.41 4.38 1.63
C GLN A 84 26.79 4.55 0.97
N GLU A 85 26.86 4.72 -0.35
CA GLU A 85 28.12 5.00 -1.05
C GLU A 85 28.69 6.37 -0.68
N GLN A 86 27.84 7.40 -0.53
CA GLN A 86 28.27 8.73 -0.10
C GLN A 86 28.85 8.70 1.31
N MET A 87 28.21 8.02 2.26
CA MET A 87 28.76 7.82 3.61
C MET A 87 30.12 7.11 3.58
N LYS A 88 30.27 6.07 2.76
CA LYS A 88 31.56 5.34 2.63
C LYS A 88 32.69 6.20 2.07
N ARG A 89 32.40 7.26 1.31
CA ARG A 89 33.40 8.21 0.79
C ARG A 89 33.75 9.32 1.79
N LEU A 90 32.92 9.53 2.80
CA LEU A 90 33.10 10.55 3.83
C LEU A 90 33.84 10.01 5.08
N LEU A 91 33.94 8.68 5.21
CA LEU A 91 34.70 7.95 6.25
C LEU A 91 36.07 7.54 5.72
#